data_AF-W7N4C5-F1
#
_entry.id   AF-W7N4C5-F1
#
_cell.length_a   1.000
_cell.length_b   1.000
_cell.length_c   1.000
_cell.angle_alpha   90.00
_cell.angle_beta   90.00
_cell.angle_gamma   90.00
#
_symmetry.space_group_name_H-M   'P 1'
#
loop_
_entity.id
_entity.type
_entity.pdbx_description
1 polymer ?
#
loop_
_entity_poly.entity_id
_entity_poly.type
_entity_poly.pdbx_seq_one_letter_code
_entity_poly.pdbx_strand_id
1 'polypeptide(L)'
;MAINEHRDPSGANDALVSELGPNDHNSNIAAARVAKIAAEKAKKDAADKAAADAKAKAAKDADDLAACRAEIITLKAQLQEAQQLATTSKAQSTEAKSTTDVLQRDLTAKSSELAAARSEIDNLKTNSSSLSNRVSQLSSSNEQLQSQLDQQKSNSSSLSNKVSELSSSNAQLQSQLDRCKLERDANWNELQQRKSELDNGDVTVRQITYGGRDLTSDGNIAWKVKERVRNGWGIPFTNDFFGCDPQPGSRKYGVVRFCRSRKVEGWEFEEKASVP
;
A
#
# COMPACT_ATOMS: atom_id res chain seq x y z
N MET A 1 81.60 67.11 -54.68
CA MET A 1 81.21 67.17 -56.11
C MET A 1 80.70 68.59 -56.34
N ALA A 2 81.56 69.51 -56.78
CA ALA A 2 81.98 69.74 -58.18
C ALA A 2 80.95 70.67 -58.87
N ILE A 3 81.24 71.75 -59.61
CA ILE A 3 82.41 72.36 -60.30
C ILE A 3 81.82 73.72 -60.79
N ASN A 4 82.36 74.90 -60.47
CA ASN A 4 83.40 75.69 -61.18
C ASN A 4 82.83 76.86 -62.03
N GLU A 5 83.73 77.84 -62.26
CA GLU A 5 83.73 78.95 -63.22
C GLU A 5 83.20 80.31 -62.72
N HIS A 6 84.04 81.18 -62.12
CA HIS A 6 84.99 82.12 -62.76
C HIS A 6 84.37 83.04 -63.83
N ARG A 7 84.42 84.37 -63.60
CA ARG A 7 85.34 85.32 -64.29
C ARG A 7 84.92 86.79 -64.07
N ASP A 8 85.65 87.49 -63.20
CA ASP A 8 85.90 88.94 -63.34
C ASP A 8 86.95 89.13 -64.46
N PRO A 9 87.08 90.31 -65.12
CA PRO A 9 87.99 91.33 -64.56
C PRO A 9 87.72 92.81 -64.95
N SER A 10 88.44 93.69 -64.24
CA SER A 10 89.06 94.94 -64.72
C SER A 10 88.13 96.12 -65.05
N GLY A 11 88.28 97.32 -64.50
CA GLY A 11 89.47 97.98 -63.96
C GLY A 11 90.17 98.77 -65.05
N ALA A 12 89.92 100.08 -65.11
CA ALA A 12 90.82 101.16 -65.56
C ALA A 12 90.03 102.46 -65.71
N ASN A 13 90.45 103.52 -65.01
CA ASN A 13 90.96 104.71 -65.70
C ASN A 13 91.48 105.72 -64.68
N ASP A 14 92.78 105.95 -64.77
CA ASP A 14 93.50 107.05 -64.18
C ASP A 14 94.13 107.86 -65.33
N ALA A 15 94.17 109.19 -65.13
CA ALA A 15 95.07 110.18 -65.75
C ALA A 15 94.64 111.00 -67.00
N LEU A 16 94.45 112.31 -66.70
CA LEU A 16 95.02 113.54 -67.32
C LEU A 16 94.42 114.21 -68.59
N VAL A 17 93.77 115.36 -68.35
CA VAL A 17 94.05 116.75 -68.85
C VAL A 17 94.13 117.04 -70.37
N SER A 18 93.16 117.85 -70.88
CA SER A 18 93.24 119.15 -71.62
C SER A 18 91.93 119.36 -72.43
N GLU A 19 91.22 120.50 -72.58
CA GLU A 19 91.23 121.88 -72.06
C GLU A 19 89.90 122.58 -72.51
N LEU A 20 89.30 123.43 -71.66
CA LEU A 20 88.36 124.57 -71.91
C LEU A 20 86.96 124.38 -72.58
N GLY A 21 85.87 124.74 -71.84
CA GLY A 21 84.60 125.26 -72.41
C GLY A 21 83.31 125.01 -71.56
N PRO A 22 82.60 126.03 -71.02
CA PRO A 22 81.46 125.84 -70.10
C PRO A 22 80.07 126.07 -70.75
N ASN A 23 79.20 125.04 -70.85
CA ASN A 23 77.72 125.22 -70.73
C ASN A 23 76.84 123.94 -70.59
N ASP A 24 77.28 122.90 -69.87
CA ASP A 24 76.54 121.63 -69.65
C ASP A 24 75.44 121.66 -68.56
N HIS A 25 75.01 122.84 -68.07
CA HIS A 25 74.11 122.93 -66.91
C HIS A 25 72.60 122.74 -67.23
N ASN A 26 72.12 123.14 -68.42
CA ASN A 26 70.66 123.20 -68.66
C ASN A 26 70.03 121.87 -69.13
N SER A 27 70.81 121.02 -69.81
CA SER A 27 70.38 119.67 -70.24
C SER A 27 70.30 118.69 -69.06
N ASN A 28 71.22 118.80 -68.11
CA ASN A 28 71.22 117.99 -66.88
C ASN A 28 70.04 118.31 -65.95
N ILE A 29 69.59 119.58 -65.87
CA ILE A 29 68.45 119.97 -65.03
C ILE A 29 67.12 119.47 -65.61
N ALA A 30 66.95 119.49 -66.94
CA ALA A 30 65.77 118.96 -67.61
C ALA A 30 65.68 117.43 -67.47
N ALA A 31 66.79 116.73 -67.68
CA ALA A 31 66.89 115.29 -67.46
C ALA A 31 66.60 114.92 -65.99
N ALA A 32 67.09 115.70 -65.01
CA ALA A 32 66.82 115.50 -63.60
C ALA A 32 65.34 115.71 -63.21
N ARG A 33 64.64 116.69 -63.81
CA ARG A 33 63.21 116.92 -63.58
C ARG A 33 62.34 115.81 -64.16
N VAL A 34 62.65 115.35 -65.38
CA VAL A 34 61.95 114.21 -66.01
C VAL A 34 62.22 112.93 -65.23
N ALA A 35 63.45 112.70 -64.77
CA ALA A 35 63.79 111.58 -63.89
C ALA A 35 63.06 111.64 -62.54
N LYS A 36 62.88 112.83 -61.95
CA LYS A 36 62.12 113.02 -60.71
C LYS A 36 60.62 112.76 -60.90
N ILE A 37 60.04 113.23 -62.00
CA ILE A 37 58.62 112.96 -62.34
C ILE A 37 58.42 111.46 -62.64
N ALA A 38 59.35 110.83 -63.36
CA ALA A 38 59.33 109.39 -63.60
C ALA A 38 59.49 108.60 -62.29
N ALA A 39 60.33 109.05 -61.36
CA ALA A 39 60.50 108.44 -60.05
C ALA A 39 59.27 108.60 -59.16
N GLU A 40 58.62 109.77 -59.14
CA GLU A 40 57.36 109.98 -58.41
C GLU A 40 56.20 109.19 -59.01
N LYS A 41 56.12 109.09 -60.35
CA LYS A 41 55.13 108.24 -61.03
C LYS A 41 55.38 106.76 -60.72
N ALA A 42 56.62 106.29 -60.80
CA ALA A 42 56.99 104.92 -60.43
C ALA A 42 56.71 104.63 -58.95
N LYS A 43 56.92 105.61 -58.07
CA LYS A 43 56.61 105.50 -56.63
C LYS A 43 55.10 105.43 -56.38
N LYS A 44 54.31 106.21 -57.11
CA LYS A 44 52.84 106.15 -57.07
C LYS A 44 52.32 104.83 -57.62
N ASP A 45 52.80 104.38 -58.78
CA ASP A 45 52.42 103.11 -59.39
C ASP A 45 52.80 101.92 -58.47
N ALA A 46 53.96 102.00 -57.80
CA ALA A 46 54.36 101.03 -56.79
C ALA A 46 53.45 101.06 -55.54
N ALA A 47 53.02 102.25 -55.10
CA ALA A 47 52.10 102.40 -53.98
C ALA A 47 50.68 101.89 -54.32
N ASP A 48 50.18 102.18 -55.53
CA ASP A 48 48.88 101.71 -56.02
C ASP A 48 48.89 100.19 -56.21
N LYS A 49 49.99 99.62 -56.73
CA LYS A 49 50.19 98.16 -56.78
C LYS A 49 50.21 97.55 -55.38
N ALA A 50 50.96 98.12 -54.44
CA ALA A 50 50.99 97.64 -53.07
C ALA A 50 49.62 97.73 -52.37
N ALA A 51 48.85 98.80 -52.65
CA ALA A 51 47.49 98.96 -52.15
C ALA A 51 46.51 97.93 -52.77
N ALA A 52 46.65 97.63 -54.06
CA ALA A 52 45.89 96.58 -54.73
C ALA A 52 46.23 95.18 -54.18
N ASP A 53 47.52 94.88 -53.99
CA ASP A 53 47.99 93.62 -53.40
C ASP A 53 47.51 93.48 -51.95
N ALA A 54 47.54 94.55 -51.15
CA ALA A 54 47.01 94.57 -49.79
C ALA A 54 45.49 94.36 -49.76
N LYS A 55 44.74 94.97 -50.69
CA LYS A 55 43.28 94.78 -50.80
C LYS A 55 42.93 93.35 -51.24
N ALA A 56 43.68 92.78 -52.18
CA ALA A 56 43.52 91.39 -52.62
C ALA A 56 43.83 90.41 -51.48
N LYS A 57 44.90 90.66 -50.72
CA LYS A 57 45.23 89.88 -49.52
C LYS A 57 44.13 89.97 -48.47
N ALA A 58 43.64 91.17 -48.16
CA ALA A 58 42.57 91.37 -47.19
C ALA A 58 41.24 90.71 -47.62
N ALA A 59 40.94 90.70 -48.92
CA ALA A 59 39.77 89.98 -49.45
C ALA A 59 39.92 88.47 -49.25
N LYS A 60 41.09 87.90 -49.57
CA LYS A 60 41.38 86.48 -49.33
C LYS A 60 41.31 86.12 -47.84
N ASP A 61 41.91 86.93 -46.98
CA ASP A 61 41.88 86.71 -45.52
C ASP A 61 40.44 86.77 -44.98
N ALA A 62 39.57 87.60 -45.56
CA ALA A 62 38.15 87.67 -45.21
C ALA A 62 37.37 86.43 -45.66
N ASP A 63 37.65 85.91 -46.86
CA ASP A 63 37.06 84.67 -47.37
C ASP A 63 37.50 83.46 -46.52
N ASP A 64 38.78 83.37 -46.17
CA ASP A 64 39.33 82.33 -45.30
C ASP A 64 38.69 82.41 -43.90
N LEU A 65 38.51 83.61 -43.34
CA LEU A 65 37.79 83.81 -42.07
C LEU A 65 36.32 83.38 -42.15
N ALA A 66 35.65 83.64 -43.27
CA ALA A 66 34.27 83.21 -43.49
C ALA A 66 34.18 81.67 -43.58
N ALA A 67 35.12 81.02 -44.26
CA ALA A 67 35.23 79.57 -44.33
C ALA A 67 35.48 78.95 -42.94
N CYS A 68 36.43 79.48 -42.17
CA CYS A 68 36.67 79.02 -40.79
C CYS A 68 35.44 79.20 -39.89
N ARG A 69 34.69 80.29 -40.04
CA ARG A 69 33.44 80.50 -39.28
C ARG A 69 32.38 79.46 -39.64
N ALA A 70 32.22 79.14 -40.93
CA ALA A 70 31.29 78.11 -41.38
C ALA A 70 31.68 76.71 -40.85
N GLU A 71 32.97 76.40 -40.84
CA GLU A 71 33.49 75.16 -40.25
C GLU A 71 33.23 75.09 -38.74
N ILE A 72 33.49 76.17 -37.99
CA ILE A 72 33.19 76.23 -36.55
C ILE A 72 31.70 76.00 -36.27
N ILE A 73 30.80 76.57 -37.07
CA ILE A 73 29.35 76.35 -36.92
C ILE A 73 29.03 74.87 -37.13
N THR A 74 29.60 74.26 -38.16
CA THR A 74 29.38 72.84 -38.48
C THR A 74 29.91 71.93 -37.37
N LEU A 75 31.14 72.18 -36.89
CA LEU A 75 31.75 71.42 -35.80
C LEU A 75 30.96 71.55 -34.49
N LYS A 76 30.41 72.73 -34.20
CA LYS A 76 29.52 72.93 -33.04
C LYS A 76 28.25 72.10 -33.15
N ALA A 77 27.63 72.03 -34.33
CA ALA A 77 26.44 71.22 -34.56
C ALA A 77 26.74 69.73 -34.37
N GLN A 78 27.83 69.24 -34.96
CA GLN A 78 28.28 67.85 -34.80
C GLN A 78 28.61 67.51 -33.33
N LEU A 79 29.24 68.44 -32.59
CA LEU A 79 29.52 68.25 -31.16
C LEU A 79 28.24 68.13 -30.34
N GLN A 80 27.23 68.97 -30.61
CA GLN A 80 25.93 68.88 -29.94
C GLN A 80 25.23 67.55 -30.26
N GLU A 81 25.24 67.10 -31.51
CA GLU A 81 24.68 65.82 -31.91
C GLU A 81 25.38 64.64 -31.21
N ALA A 82 26.72 64.64 -31.18
CA ALA A 82 27.50 63.63 -30.49
C ALA A 82 27.20 63.59 -28.98
N GLN A 83 26.98 64.75 -28.35
CA GLN A 83 26.57 64.83 -26.95
C GLN A 83 25.17 64.23 -26.71
N GLN A 84 24.20 64.50 -27.60
CA GLN A 84 22.87 63.91 -27.50
C GLN A 84 22.91 62.38 -27.67
N LEU A 85 23.67 61.88 -28.64
CA LEU A 85 23.88 60.44 -28.85
C LEU A 85 24.57 59.79 -27.64
N ALA A 86 25.55 60.45 -27.02
CA ALA A 86 26.22 59.96 -25.82
C ALA A 86 25.25 59.85 -24.62
N THR A 87 24.36 60.82 -24.44
CA THR A 87 23.35 60.75 -23.36
C THR A 87 22.32 59.65 -23.61
N THR A 88 21.86 59.50 -24.85
CA THR A 88 20.88 58.49 -25.25
C THR A 88 21.46 57.07 -25.10
N SER A 89 22.66 56.83 -25.61
CA SER A 89 23.34 55.53 -25.49
C SER A 89 23.63 55.17 -24.03
N LYS A 90 23.97 56.17 -23.19
CA LYS A 90 24.14 55.96 -21.75
C LYS A 90 22.83 55.54 -21.09
N ALA A 91 21.70 56.19 -21.41
CA ALA A 91 20.39 55.82 -20.90
C ALA A 91 20.00 54.39 -21.31
N GLN A 92 20.17 54.04 -22.59
CA GLN A 92 19.92 52.69 -23.10
C GLN A 92 20.80 51.64 -22.43
N SER A 93 22.07 51.95 -22.15
CA SER A 93 22.96 51.04 -21.42
C SER A 93 22.51 50.80 -19.98
N THR A 94 22.03 51.84 -19.29
CA THR A 94 21.48 51.69 -17.94
C THR A 94 20.19 50.87 -17.92
N GLU A 95 19.33 51.05 -18.92
CA GLU A 95 18.09 50.28 -19.06
C GLU A 95 18.39 48.81 -19.36
N ALA A 96 19.24 48.54 -20.35
CA ALA A 96 19.67 47.18 -20.70
C ALA A 96 20.30 46.45 -19.51
N LYS A 97 21.08 47.17 -18.69
CA LYS A 97 21.63 46.62 -17.45
C LYS A 97 20.54 46.24 -16.45
N SER A 98 19.57 47.12 -16.23
CA SER A 98 18.44 46.85 -15.33
C SER A 98 17.62 45.64 -15.81
N THR A 99 17.32 45.54 -17.11
CA THR A 99 16.63 44.39 -17.68
C THR A 99 17.43 43.09 -17.51
N THR A 100 18.74 43.14 -17.73
CA THR A 100 19.62 41.98 -17.51
C THR A 100 19.59 41.52 -16.06
N ASP A 101 19.63 42.45 -15.10
CA ASP A 101 19.57 42.14 -13.67
C ASP A 101 18.22 41.50 -13.28
N VAL A 102 17.11 41.95 -13.89
CA VAL A 102 15.78 41.37 -13.69
C VAL A 102 15.72 39.95 -14.27
N LEU A 103 16.14 39.77 -15.52
CA LEU A 103 16.15 38.45 -16.16
C LEU A 103 17.03 37.45 -15.42
N GLN A 104 18.17 37.89 -14.88
CA GLN A 104 19.04 37.05 -14.05
C GLN A 104 18.35 36.59 -12.76
N ARG A 105 17.59 37.48 -12.11
CA ARG A 105 16.79 37.15 -10.92
C ARG A 105 15.69 36.15 -11.28
N ASP A 106 14.97 36.37 -12.36
CA ASP A 106 13.90 35.47 -12.82
C ASP A 106 14.44 34.09 -13.20
N LEU A 107 15.58 34.03 -13.90
CA LEU A 107 16.25 32.78 -14.25
C LEU A 107 16.65 32.00 -13.00
N THR A 108 17.17 32.70 -11.99
CA THR A 108 17.54 32.09 -10.71
C THR A 108 16.30 31.55 -9.99
N ALA A 109 15.22 32.33 -9.92
CA ALA A 109 13.97 31.91 -9.30
C ALA A 109 13.35 30.68 -10.01
N LYS A 110 13.32 30.69 -11.35
CA LYS A 110 12.81 29.55 -12.14
C LYS A 110 13.69 28.31 -12.02
N SER A 111 15.01 28.47 -11.90
CA SER A 111 15.91 27.36 -11.58
C SER A 111 15.57 26.72 -10.23
N SER A 112 15.33 27.53 -9.20
CA SER A 112 14.92 27.05 -7.88
C SER A 112 13.55 26.35 -7.89
N GLU A 113 12.55 26.92 -8.57
CA GLU A 113 11.24 26.28 -8.74
C GLU A 113 11.36 24.92 -9.45
N LEU A 114 12.18 24.83 -10.50
CA LEU A 114 12.40 23.61 -11.25
C LEU A 114 13.07 22.53 -10.39
N ALA A 115 14.05 22.92 -9.56
CA ALA A 115 14.69 22.01 -8.61
C ALA A 115 13.69 21.48 -7.58
N ALA A 116 12.82 22.33 -7.02
CA ALA A 116 11.78 21.93 -6.09
C ALA A 116 10.76 20.97 -6.75
N ALA A 117 10.30 21.29 -7.95
CA ALA A 117 9.38 20.44 -8.71
C ALA A 117 9.99 19.06 -9.03
N ARG A 118 11.29 19.00 -9.34
CA ARG A 118 12.00 17.72 -9.52
C ARG A 118 12.03 16.89 -8.24
N SER A 119 12.34 17.52 -7.11
CA SER A 119 12.32 16.83 -5.81
C SER A 119 10.94 16.27 -5.48
N GLU A 120 9.88 17.03 -5.77
CA GLU A 120 8.51 16.57 -5.53
C GLU A 120 8.13 15.40 -6.43
N ILE A 121 8.53 15.42 -7.70
CA ILE A 121 8.34 14.29 -8.62
C ILE A 121 9.02 13.02 -8.08
N ASP A 122 10.24 13.13 -7.57
CA ASP A 122 10.97 11.97 -7.04
C ASP A 122 10.35 11.43 -5.74
N ASN A 123 9.84 12.32 -4.87
CA ASN A 123 9.04 11.94 -3.71
C ASN A 123 7.76 11.20 -4.11
N LEU A 124 7.01 11.75 -5.08
CA LEU A 124 5.77 11.14 -5.58
C LEU A 124 6.01 9.78 -6.22
N LYS A 125 7.10 9.60 -6.99
CA LYS A 125 7.50 8.29 -7.54
C LYS A 125 7.79 7.28 -6.44
N THR A 126 8.50 7.71 -5.40
CA THR A 126 8.83 6.86 -4.24
C THR A 126 7.56 6.43 -3.51
N ASN A 127 6.65 7.37 -3.25
CA ASN A 127 5.36 7.10 -2.63
C ASN A 127 4.49 6.17 -3.48
N SER A 128 4.42 6.40 -4.79
CA SER A 128 3.68 5.55 -5.72
C SER A 128 4.20 4.11 -5.72
N SER A 129 5.52 3.93 -5.67
CA SER A 129 6.16 2.60 -5.60
C SER A 129 5.84 1.89 -4.28
N SER A 130 5.90 2.62 -3.16
CA SER A 130 5.53 2.10 -1.83
C SER A 130 4.06 1.69 -1.77
N LEU A 131 3.15 2.51 -2.29
CA LEU A 131 1.72 2.20 -2.35
C LEU A 131 1.44 0.98 -3.23
N SER A 132 2.10 0.88 -4.39
CA SER A 132 2.00 -0.28 -5.27
C SER A 132 2.42 -1.58 -4.56
N ASN A 133 3.55 -1.56 -3.86
CA ASN A 133 4.01 -2.71 -3.07
C ASN A 133 3.00 -3.10 -1.98
N ARG A 134 2.44 -2.11 -1.29
CA ARG A 134 1.45 -2.33 -0.23
C ARG A 134 0.13 -2.89 -0.76
N VAL A 135 -0.29 -2.47 -1.95
CA VAL A 135 -1.45 -3.06 -2.65
C VAL A 135 -1.17 -4.53 -2.97
N SER A 136 -0.01 -4.87 -3.52
CA SER A 136 0.36 -6.26 -3.81
C SER A 136 0.37 -7.13 -2.55
N GLN A 137 0.93 -6.63 -1.44
CA GLN A 137 0.94 -7.33 -0.15
C GLN A 137 -0.47 -7.56 0.40
N LEU A 138 -1.34 -6.54 0.35
CA LEU A 138 -2.72 -6.66 0.80
C LEU A 138 -3.51 -7.65 -0.06
N SER A 139 -3.30 -7.65 -1.37
CA SER A 139 -3.92 -8.62 -2.28
C SER A 139 -3.51 -10.05 -1.93
N SER A 140 -2.21 -10.32 -1.75
CA SER A 140 -1.74 -11.65 -1.33
C SER A 140 -2.30 -12.07 0.03
N SER A 141 -2.38 -11.15 1.00
CA SER A 141 -2.99 -11.44 2.30
C SER A 141 -4.48 -11.76 2.18
N ASN A 142 -5.20 -11.06 1.30
CA ASN A 142 -6.62 -11.31 1.07
C ASN A 142 -6.87 -12.68 0.42
N GLU A 143 -6.03 -13.09 -0.54
CA GLU A 143 -6.06 -14.43 -1.13
C GLU A 143 -5.80 -15.52 -0.08
N GLN A 144 -4.85 -15.30 0.83
CA GLN A 144 -4.57 -16.23 1.94
C GLN A 144 -5.76 -16.34 2.90
N LEU A 145 -6.36 -15.22 3.29
CA LEU A 145 -7.54 -15.21 4.17
C LEU A 145 -8.74 -15.90 3.51
N GLN A 146 -8.93 -15.70 2.21
CA GLN A 146 -9.98 -16.36 1.45
C GLN A 146 -9.78 -17.88 1.44
N SER A 147 -8.55 -18.35 1.19
CA SER A 147 -8.21 -19.78 1.24
C SER A 147 -8.46 -20.38 2.63
N GLN A 148 -8.06 -19.67 3.69
CA GLN A 148 -8.34 -20.12 5.07
C GLN A 148 -9.84 -20.20 5.36
N LEU A 149 -10.63 -19.23 4.89
CA LEU A 149 -12.08 -19.22 5.06
C LEU A 149 -12.72 -20.44 4.39
N ASP A 150 -12.30 -20.78 3.17
CA ASP A 150 -12.85 -21.91 2.43
C ASP A 150 -12.43 -23.26 3.05
N GLN A 151 -11.22 -23.35 3.60
CA GLN A 151 -10.80 -24.49 4.40
C GLN A 151 -11.65 -24.65 5.66
N GLN A 152 -11.93 -23.55 6.38
CA GLN A 152 -12.74 -23.60 7.61
C GLN A 152 -14.20 -24.00 7.31
N LYS A 153 -14.79 -23.50 6.22
CA LYS A 153 -16.12 -23.95 5.77
C LYS A 153 -16.15 -25.45 5.47
N SER A 154 -15.13 -25.95 4.81
CA SER A 154 -14.99 -27.39 4.49
C SER A 154 -14.87 -28.23 5.78
N ASN A 155 -14.04 -27.78 6.73
CA ASN A 155 -13.87 -28.43 8.02
C ASN A 155 -15.18 -28.44 8.82
N SER A 156 -15.90 -27.31 8.86
CA SER A 156 -17.19 -27.20 9.56
C SER A 156 -18.23 -28.16 8.97
N SER A 157 -18.29 -28.27 7.64
CA SER A 157 -19.18 -29.21 6.95
C SER A 157 -18.84 -30.66 7.29
N SER A 158 -17.55 -31.02 7.30
CA SER A 158 -17.07 -32.35 7.68
C SER A 158 -17.41 -32.69 9.14
N LEU A 159 -17.19 -31.77 10.08
CA LEU A 159 -17.55 -31.94 11.48
C LEU A 159 -19.06 -32.10 11.67
N SER A 160 -19.87 -31.31 10.95
CA SER A 160 -21.33 -31.42 10.99
C SER A 160 -21.82 -32.80 10.53
N ASN A 161 -21.24 -33.32 9.45
CA ASN A 161 -21.52 -34.68 8.99
C ASN A 161 -21.12 -35.70 10.05
N LYS A 162 -19.95 -35.53 10.69
CA LYS A 162 -19.50 -36.46 11.73
C LYS A 162 -20.40 -36.47 12.96
N VAL A 163 -20.89 -35.30 13.38
CA VAL A 163 -21.88 -35.19 14.46
C VAL A 163 -23.17 -35.92 14.10
N SER A 164 -23.63 -35.80 12.85
CA SER A 164 -24.84 -36.48 12.38
C SER A 164 -24.69 -38.01 12.36
N GLU A 165 -23.54 -38.50 11.90
CA GLU A 165 -23.19 -39.93 11.94
C GLU A 165 -23.15 -40.47 13.37
N LEU A 166 -22.43 -39.79 14.27
CA LEU A 166 -22.31 -40.21 15.67
C LEU A 166 -23.66 -40.19 16.38
N SER A 167 -24.49 -39.19 16.10
CA SER A 167 -25.85 -39.10 16.65
C SER A 167 -26.71 -40.28 16.20
N SER A 168 -26.63 -40.63 14.92
CA SER A 168 -27.35 -41.78 14.35
C SER A 168 -26.88 -43.11 14.97
N SER A 169 -25.56 -43.29 15.09
CA SER A 169 -24.96 -44.46 15.74
C SER A 169 -25.37 -44.58 17.21
N ASN A 170 -25.40 -43.46 17.94
CA ASN A 170 -25.81 -43.44 19.34
C ASN A 170 -27.29 -43.83 19.49
N ALA A 171 -28.17 -43.36 18.60
CA ALA A 171 -29.58 -43.76 18.58
C ALA A 171 -29.75 -45.27 18.29
N GLN A 172 -28.92 -45.83 17.40
CA GLN A 172 -28.91 -47.27 17.12
C GLN A 172 -28.43 -48.07 18.33
N LEU A 173 -27.35 -47.66 18.99
CA LEU A 173 -26.83 -48.32 20.19
C LEU A 173 -27.84 -48.25 21.33
N GLN A 174 -28.52 -47.12 21.52
CA GLN A 174 -29.58 -46.97 22.50
C GLN A 174 -30.73 -47.96 22.23
N SER A 175 -31.17 -48.08 20.97
CA SER A 175 -32.21 -49.03 20.58
C SER A 175 -31.79 -50.49 20.83
N GLN A 176 -30.54 -50.83 20.54
CA GLN A 176 -29.99 -52.16 20.84
C GLN A 176 -29.94 -52.44 22.35
N LEU A 177 -29.50 -51.45 23.14
CA LEU A 177 -29.47 -51.56 24.60
C LEU A 177 -30.87 -51.82 25.16
N ASP A 178 -31.87 -51.08 24.68
CA ASP A 178 -33.25 -51.24 25.14
C ASP A 178 -33.84 -52.60 24.72
N ARG A 179 -33.49 -53.11 23.53
CA ARG A 179 -33.82 -54.49 23.15
C ARG A 179 -33.17 -55.54 24.06
N CYS A 180 -31.87 -55.40 24.35
CA CYS A 180 -31.18 -56.33 25.25
C CYS A 180 -31.76 -56.29 26.67
N LYS A 181 -32.21 -55.14 27.17
CA LYS A 181 -32.91 -55.05 28.45
C LYS A 181 -34.23 -55.81 28.43
N LEU A 182 -35.03 -55.65 27.37
CA LEU A 182 -36.29 -56.39 27.21
C LEU A 182 -36.05 -57.90 27.14
N GLU A 183 -35.05 -58.35 26.38
CA GLU A 183 -34.68 -59.77 26.30
C GLU A 183 -34.21 -60.31 27.65
N ARG A 184 -33.38 -59.56 28.38
CA ARG A 184 -32.95 -59.91 29.75
C ARG A 184 -34.16 -60.06 30.67
N ASP A 185 -35.10 -59.12 30.63
CA ASP A 185 -36.27 -59.13 31.51
C ASP A 185 -37.22 -60.29 31.15
N ALA A 186 -37.40 -60.58 29.86
CA ALA A 186 -38.15 -61.74 29.39
C ALA A 186 -37.51 -63.07 29.83
N ASN A 187 -36.20 -63.22 29.64
CA ASN A 187 -35.45 -64.39 30.09
C ASN A 187 -35.51 -64.57 31.61
N TRP A 188 -35.46 -63.46 32.36
CA TRP A 188 -35.57 -63.50 33.81
C TRP A 188 -36.94 -64.01 34.25
N ASN A 189 -38.01 -63.54 33.62
CA ASN A 189 -39.38 -64.01 33.87
C ASN A 189 -39.54 -65.49 33.52
N GLU A 190 -39.03 -65.94 32.36
CA GLU A 190 -39.05 -67.37 31.99
C GLU A 190 -38.29 -68.21 33.01
N LEU A 191 -37.13 -67.75 33.48
CA LEU A 191 -36.35 -68.46 34.50
C LEU A 191 -37.12 -68.56 35.82
N GLN A 192 -37.84 -67.52 36.25
CA GLN A 192 -38.71 -67.58 37.44
C GLN A 192 -39.87 -68.57 37.24
N GLN A 193 -40.48 -68.57 36.06
CA GLN A 193 -41.55 -69.51 35.73
C GLN A 193 -41.05 -70.96 35.78
N ARG A 194 -39.94 -71.27 35.07
CA ARG A 194 -39.30 -72.59 35.07
C ARG A 194 -38.94 -73.07 36.47
N LYS A 195 -38.44 -72.17 37.31
CA LYS A 195 -38.13 -72.47 38.71
C LYS A 195 -39.40 -72.85 39.48
N SER A 196 -40.49 -72.10 39.30
CA SER A 196 -41.78 -72.39 39.93
C SER A 196 -42.38 -73.71 39.44
N GLU A 197 -42.24 -74.02 38.16
CA GLU A 197 -42.67 -75.30 37.57
C GLU A 197 -41.87 -76.49 38.14
N LEU A 198 -40.55 -76.34 38.28
CA LEU A 198 -39.70 -77.35 38.89
C LEU A 198 -40.07 -77.57 40.36
N ASP A 199 -40.31 -76.48 41.10
CA ASP A 199 -40.69 -76.54 42.50
C ASP A 199 -42.07 -77.22 42.68
N ASN A 200 -43.06 -76.93 41.83
CA ASN A 200 -44.39 -77.54 41.89
C ASN A 200 -44.44 -78.98 41.33
N GLY A 201 -43.57 -79.33 40.38
CA GLY A 201 -43.60 -80.62 39.68
C GLY A 201 -43.00 -81.80 40.44
N ASP A 202 -42.03 -81.55 41.32
CA ASP A 202 -41.30 -82.59 42.05
C ASP A 202 -41.97 -82.91 43.40
N VAL A 203 -43.10 -83.63 43.33
CA VAL A 203 -43.76 -84.20 44.51
C VAL A 203 -43.55 -85.71 44.56
N THR A 204 -42.94 -86.19 45.63
CA THR A 204 -42.77 -87.63 45.89
C THR A 204 -43.35 -87.99 47.26
N VAL A 205 -44.28 -88.93 47.28
CA VAL A 205 -44.85 -89.41 48.55
C VAL A 205 -43.88 -90.43 49.14
N ARG A 206 -43.45 -90.21 50.39
CA ARG A 206 -42.48 -91.08 51.08
C ARG A 206 -43.15 -92.02 52.07
N GLN A 207 -44.26 -91.60 52.66
CA GLN A 207 -44.97 -92.39 53.66
C GLN A 207 -46.44 -91.99 53.71
N ILE A 208 -47.34 -92.97 53.80
CA ILE A 208 -48.78 -92.79 54.01
C ILE A 208 -49.21 -93.80 55.07
N THR A 209 -49.69 -93.33 56.21
CA THR A 209 -50.31 -94.19 57.22
C THR A 209 -51.71 -93.72 57.56
N TYR A 210 -52.61 -94.68 57.78
CA TYR A 210 -53.98 -94.42 58.19
C TYR A 210 -54.44 -95.52 59.15
N GLY A 211 -54.84 -95.15 60.37
CA GLY A 211 -55.30 -96.09 61.40
C GLY A 211 -54.31 -97.24 61.68
N GLY A 212 -53.01 -96.96 61.61
CA GLY A 212 -51.93 -97.93 61.83
C GLY A 212 -51.54 -98.79 60.61
N ARG A 213 -52.26 -98.69 59.48
CA ARG A 213 -51.90 -99.36 58.22
C ARG A 213 -50.95 -98.50 57.40
N ASP A 214 -49.90 -99.12 56.86
CA ASP A 214 -49.04 -98.50 55.85
C ASP A 214 -49.69 -98.64 54.47
N LEU A 215 -49.97 -97.51 53.84
CA LEU A 215 -50.61 -97.38 52.53
C LEU A 215 -49.64 -96.81 51.48
N THR A 216 -48.36 -96.67 51.83
CA THR A 216 -47.35 -96.06 50.94
C THR A 216 -47.19 -96.81 49.62
N SER A 217 -47.37 -98.13 49.65
CA SER A 217 -47.25 -99.00 48.46
C SER A 217 -48.55 -99.14 47.66
N ASP A 218 -49.68 -98.57 48.13
CA ASP A 218 -50.94 -98.58 47.39
C ASP A 218 -50.88 -97.53 46.27
N GLY A 219 -50.78 -97.98 45.03
CA GLY A 219 -50.62 -97.10 43.87
C GLY A 219 -51.77 -96.11 43.66
N ASN A 220 -53.01 -96.45 44.07
CA ASN A 220 -54.16 -95.58 43.93
C ASN A 220 -54.16 -94.49 45.02
N ILE A 221 -53.92 -94.88 46.27
CA ILE A 221 -53.86 -93.95 47.41
C ILE A 221 -52.64 -93.03 47.27
N ALA A 222 -51.48 -93.58 46.92
CA ALA A 222 -50.27 -92.81 46.68
C ALA A 222 -50.44 -91.80 45.53
N TRP A 223 -51.15 -92.17 44.46
CA TRP A 223 -51.47 -91.25 43.37
C TRP A 223 -52.42 -90.12 43.82
N LYS A 224 -53.52 -90.44 44.51
CA LYS A 224 -54.48 -89.44 45.04
C LYS A 224 -53.80 -88.45 45.99
N VAL A 225 -52.96 -88.95 46.89
CA VAL A 225 -52.18 -88.13 47.83
C VAL A 225 -51.18 -87.27 47.09
N LYS A 226 -50.45 -87.84 46.12
CA LYS A 226 -49.50 -87.09 45.28
C LYS A 226 -50.17 -85.96 44.50
N GLU A 227 -51.35 -86.20 43.93
CA GLU A 227 -52.12 -85.19 43.19
C GLU A 227 -52.63 -84.07 44.09
N ARG A 228 -53.20 -84.43 45.25
CA ARG A 228 -53.64 -83.46 46.28
C ARG A 228 -52.49 -82.57 46.73
N VAL A 229 -51.35 -83.18 47.07
CA VAL A 229 -50.13 -82.46 47.46
C VAL A 229 -49.63 -81.60 46.31
N ARG A 230 -49.57 -82.09 45.07
CA ARG A 230 -49.14 -81.30 43.91
C ARG A 230 -49.98 -80.04 43.70
N ASN A 231 -51.30 -80.14 43.89
CA ASN A 231 -52.22 -79.01 43.70
C ASN A 231 -52.38 -78.13 44.94
N GLY A 232 -51.65 -78.42 46.03
CA GLY A 232 -51.80 -77.70 47.30
C GLY A 232 -53.17 -77.89 47.95
N TRP A 233 -53.89 -78.94 47.57
CA TRP A 233 -55.20 -79.28 48.14
C TRP A 233 -55.00 -80.03 49.45
N GLY A 234 -55.80 -79.69 50.47
CA GLY A 234 -55.87 -80.48 51.69
C GLY A 234 -56.29 -81.92 51.40
N ILE A 235 -55.76 -82.88 52.18
CA ILE A 235 -56.14 -84.29 52.10
C ILE A 235 -57.39 -84.52 52.97
N PRO A 236 -58.51 -85.00 52.40
CA PRO A 236 -59.70 -85.32 53.17
C PRO A 236 -59.48 -86.62 53.95
N PHE A 237 -59.54 -86.55 55.28
CA PHE A 237 -59.22 -87.67 56.15
C PHE A 237 -60.47 -88.53 56.43
N THR A 238 -60.82 -89.38 55.47
CA THR A 238 -62.04 -90.21 55.49
C THR A 238 -61.75 -91.62 55.02
N ASN A 239 -62.54 -92.60 55.49
CA ASN A 239 -62.48 -93.99 55.02
C ASN A 239 -62.60 -94.09 53.49
N ASP A 240 -63.46 -93.27 52.88
CA ASP A 240 -63.69 -93.27 51.43
C ASP A 240 -62.45 -92.81 50.65
N PHE A 241 -61.68 -91.87 51.19
CA PHE A 241 -60.47 -91.39 50.55
C PHE A 241 -59.36 -92.46 50.56
N PHE A 242 -59.17 -93.13 51.70
CA PHE A 242 -58.16 -94.18 51.90
C PHE A 242 -58.65 -95.58 51.49
N GLY A 243 -59.89 -95.72 51.03
CA GLY A 243 -60.46 -96.97 50.54
C GLY A 243 -60.50 -98.11 51.56
N CYS A 244 -60.28 -97.82 52.84
CA CYS A 244 -60.26 -98.83 53.90
C CYS A 244 -60.70 -98.25 55.25
N ASP A 245 -61.33 -99.08 56.06
CA ASP A 245 -61.57 -98.82 57.49
C ASP A 245 -60.66 -99.74 58.32
N PRO A 246 -59.44 -99.30 58.67
CA PRO A 246 -58.46 -100.16 59.33
C PRO A 246 -58.79 -100.44 60.81
N GLN A 247 -59.59 -99.58 61.47
CA GLN A 247 -60.00 -99.71 62.87
C GLN A 247 -61.45 -99.23 63.04
N PRO A 248 -62.44 -100.09 62.72
CA PRO A 248 -63.85 -99.73 62.84
C PRO A 248 -64.22 -99.34 64.28
N GLY A 249 -64.92 -98.22 64.45
CA GLY A 249 -65.40 -97.74 65.75
C GLY A 249 -64.37 -97.00 66.61
N SER A 250 -63.14 -96.80 66.13
CA SER A 250 -62.10 -96.03 66.82
C SER A 250 -61.69 -94.78 66.03
N ARG A 251 -61.21 -93.73 66.72
CA ARG A 251 -60.62 -92.56 66.05
C ARG A 251 -59.35 -92.96 65.32
N LYS A 252 -59.24 -92.55 64.06
CA LYS A 252 -58.05 -92.82 63.26
C LYS A 252 -57.05 -91.68 63.31
N TYR A 253 -55.79 -92.05 63.28
CA TYR A 253 -54.65 -91.16 63.11
C TYR A 253 -53.91 -91.53 61.85
N GLY A 254 -53.35 -90.54 61.18
CA GLY A 254 -52.59 -90.78 59.98
C GLY A 254 -51.51 -89.75 59.77
N VAL A 255 -50.46 -90.20 59.09
CA VAL A 255 -49.30 -89.39 58.76
C VAL A 255 -49.07 -89.51 57.28
N VAL A 256 -48.94 -88.37 56.61
CA VAL A 256 -48.52 -88.30 55.21
C VAL A 256 -47.21 -87.54 55.17
N ARG A 257 -46.13 -88.20 54.76
CA ARG A 257 -44.84 -87.56 54.49
C ARG A 257 -44.58 -87.55 53.01
N PHE A 258 -44.20 -86.40 52.48
CA PHE A 258 -43.89 -86.20 51.08
C PHE A 258 -42.70 -85.26 50.93
N CYS A 259 -42.00 -85.34 49.80
CA CYS A 259 -41.09 -84.30 49.40
C CYS A 259 -41.79 -83.39 48.40
N ARG A 260 -41.60 -82.07 48.53
CA ARG A 260 -41.89 -81.08 47.49
C ARG A 260 -40.61 -80.30 47.23
N SER A 261 -40.16 -80.24 45.97
CA SER A 261 -38.95 -79.49 45.56
C SER A 261 -37.71 -79.83 46.40
N ARG A 262 -37.50 -81.13 46.68
CA ARG A 262 -36.42 -81.66 47.55
C ARG A 262 -36.50 -81.29 49.04
N LYS A 263 -37.54 -80.59 49.51
CA LYS A 263 -37.82 -80.40 50.94
C LYS A 263 -38.79 -81.49 51.41
N VAL A 264 -38.50 -82.10 52.55
CA VAL A 264 -39.42 -83.06 53.20
C VAL A 264 -40.45 -82.26 53.99
N GLU A 265 -41.72 -82.44 53.64
CA GLU A 265 -42.87 -81.93 54.37
C GLU A 265 -43.68 -83.12 54.91
N GLY A 266 -44.39 -82.88 56.00
CA GLY A 266 -45.22 -83.90 56.64
C GLY A 266 -46.48 -83.28 57.18
N TRP A 267 -47.58 -83.97 56.99
CA TRP A 267 -48.84 -83.63 57.61
C TRP A 267 -49.29 -84.75 58.53
N GLU A 268 -49.67 -84.39 59.75
CA GLU A 268 -50.21 -85.28 60.76
C GLU A 268 -51.67 -84.91 61.00
N PHE A 269 -52.56 -85.90 61.04
CA PHE A 269 -53.99 -85.67 61.11
C PHE A 269 -54.70 -86.69 62.00
N GLU A 270 -55.79 -86.25 62.62
CA GLU A 270 -56.73 -87.07 63.40
C GLU A 270 -58.13 -86.97 62.76
N GLU A 271 -58.84 -88.09 62.70
CA GLU A 271 -60.24 -88.15 62.26
C GLU A 271 -61.09 -87.33 63.23
N LYS A 272 -61.66 -86.22 62.75
CA LYS A 272 -62.63 -85.47 63.54
C LYS A 272 -63.78 -86.42 63.87
N ALA A 273 -64.10 -86.51 65.17
CA ALA A 273 -65.21 -87.33 65.65
C ALA A 273 -66.46 -87.03 64.81
N SER A 274 -66.94 -88.04 64.07
CA SER A 274 -68.30 -88.02 63.54
C SER A 274 -69.23 -87.96 64.74
N VAL A 275 -69.79 -86.78 65.00
CA VAL A 275 -70.88 -86.63 65.95
C VAL A 275 -72.09 -87.34 65.31
N PRO A 276 -72.76 -88.26 66.05
CA PRO A 276 -73.85 -89.06 65.49
C PRO A 276 -75.02 -88.23 64.97
#